data_AF-A0A727T353-F1
#
_entry.id   AF-A0A727T353-F1
#
_cell.length_a   1.000
_cell.length_b   1.000
_cell.length_c   1.000
_cell.angle_alpha   90.00
_cell.angle_beta   90.00
_cell.angle_gamma   90.00
#
_symmetry.space_group_name_H-M   'P 1'
#
loop_
_entity.id
_entity.type
_entity.pdbx_description
1 polymer ?
#
loop_
_entity_poly.entity_id
_entity_poly.type
_entity_poly.pdbx_seq_one_letter_code
_entity_poly.pdbx_strand_id
1 'polypeptide(L)' 'MTFNNNDKMFVSILLGLVLIYTFPLLTQQSYYIDDLGRSLYGGLGWSGNGRPLADVIFYVINFGIPITDSSPLP' A
#
# COMPACT_ATOMS: atom_id res chain seq x y z
N MET A 1 -16.10 -14.25 18.93
CA MET A 1 -14.96 -13.74 19.73
C MET A 1 -15.27 -12.30 20.09
N THR A 2 -15.39 -11.97 21.38
CA THR A 2 -15.74 -10.61 21.84
C THR A 2 -14.51 -9.96 22.47
N PHE A 3 -14.04 -8.87 21.89
CA PHE A 3 -12.91 -8.10 22.42
C PHE A 3 -13.31 -7.32 23.66
N ASN A 4 -12.56 -7.50 24.75
CA ASN A 4 -12.72 -6.71 25.95
C ASN A 4 -12.06 -5.31 25.78
N ASN A 5 -12.18 -4.45 26.78
CA ASN A 5 -11.63 -3.08 26.69
C ASN A 5 -10.10 -3.04 26.60
N ASN A 6 -9.40 -3.99 27.22
CA ASN A 6 -7.94 -4.08 27.14
C ASN A 6 -7.49 -4.52 25.75
N ASP A 7 -8.20 -5.46 25.12
CA ASP A 7 -7.92 -5.88 23.75
C ASP A 7 -8.11 -4.72 22.77
N LYS A 8 -9.20 -3.96 22.93
CA LYS A 8 -9.46 -2.76 22.13
C LYS A 8 -8.36 -1.70 22.33
N MET A 9 -7.96 -1.47 23.58
CA MET A 9 -6.87 -0.53 23.90
C MET A 9 -5.55 -0.98 23.26
N PHE A 10 -5.22 -2.26 23.39
CA PHE A 10 -4.01 -2.84 22.79
C PHE A 10 -3.99 -2.70 21.27
N VAL A 11 -5.07 -3.07 20.60
CA VAL A 11 -5.21 -2.91 19.13
C VAL A 11 -5.10 -1.43 18.74
N SER A 12 -5.69 -0.53 19.53
CA SER A 12 -5.64 0.92 19.25
C SER A 12 -4.22 1.46 19.37
N ILE A 13 -3.47 1.02 20.38
CA ILE A 13 -2.05 1.38 20.54
C ILE A 13 -1.23 0.86 19.37
N LEU A 14 -1.41 -0.40 18.96
CA LEU A 14 -0.69 -0.97 17.82
C LEU A 14 -1.01 -0.24 16.51
N LEU A 15 -2.28 0.08 16.26
CA LEU A 15 -2.67 0.88 15.09
C LEU A 15 -2.02 2.26 15.12
N GLY A 16 -2.01 2.92 16.30
CA GLY A 16 -1.33 4.20 16.46
C GLY A 16 0.17 4.14 16.17
N LEU A 17 0.86 3.09 16.64
CA LEU A 17 2.28 2.89 16.37
C LEU A 17 2.56 2.63 14.88
N VAL A 18 1.71 1.86 14.20
CA VAL A 18 1.82 1.64 12.74
C VAL A 18 1.67 2.95 11.99
N LEU A 19 0.69 3.78 12.37
CA LEU A 19 0.50 5.09 11.74
C LEU A 19 1.71 6.01 11.96
N ILE A 20 2.25 6.09 13.18
CA ILE A 20 3.45 6.89 13.48
C ILE A 20 4.65 6.38 12.68
N TYR A 21 4.85 5.07 12.60
CA TYR A 21 5.96 4.46 11.86
C TYR A 21 5.88 4.71 10.35
N THR A 22 4.67 4.64 9.79
CA THR A 22 4.43 4.84 8.36
C THR A 22 4.28 6.31 7.97
N PHE A 23 4.05 7.22 8.92
CA PHE A 23 3.82 8.64 8.66
C PHE A 23 4.94 9.34 7.84
N PRO A 24 6.24 9.09 8.08
CA PRO A 24 7.31 9.65 7.24
C PRO A 24 7.19 9.21 5.78
N LEU A 25 6.77 7.97 5.51
CA LEU A 25 6.58 7.46 4.14
C LEU A 25 5.43 8.17 3.41
N LEU A 26 4.44 8.70 4.15
CA LEU A 26 3.29 9.42 3.58
C LEU A 26 3.60 10.89 3.30
N THR A 27 4.53 11.49 4.04
CA THR A 27 4.85 12.92 3.97
C THR A 27 6.05 13.21 3.06
N GLN A 28 6.97 12.26 2.94
CA GLN A 28 8.07 12.36 2.01
C GLN A 28 7.59 11.98 0.60
N GLN A 29 7.77 12.85 -0.38
CA GLN A 29 7.46 12.59 -1.80
C GLN A 29 8.50 11.66 -2.44
N SER A 30 8.88 10.59 -1.76
CA SER A 30 9.86 9.62 -2.23
C SER A 30 9.18 8.28 -2.40
N TYR A 31 9.36 7.67 -3.56
CA TYR A 31 8.87 6.32 -3.79
C TYR A 31 9.50 5.34 -2.80
N TYR A 32 8.69 4.45 -2.25
CA TYR A 32 9.22 3.23 -1.67
C TYR A 32 9.82 2.38 -2.78
N ILE A 33 10.73 1.47 -2.46
CA ILE A 33 11.51 0.74 -3.48
C ILE A 33 10.63 -0.08 -4.44
N ASP A 34 9.53 -0.66 -3.95
CA ASP A 34 8.55 -1.36 -4.80
C ASP A 34 7.80 -0.38 -5.72
N ASP A 35 7.42 0.80 -5.21
CA ASP A 35 6.74 1.84 -5.99
C ASP A 35 7.65 2.43 -7.07
N LEU A 36 8.93 2.61 -6.77
CA LEU A 36 9.94 3.08 -7.74
C LEU A 36 10.15 2.06 -8.85
N GLY A 37 10.30 0.78 -8.50
CA GLY A 37 10.43 -0.28 -9.51
C GLY A 37 9.23 -0.30 -10.44
N ARG A 38 8.03 -0.14 -9.90
CA ARG A 38 6.80 -0.14 -10.69
C ARG A 38 6.61 1.11 -11.53
N SER A 39 7.00 2.28 -11.05
CA SER A 39 6.95 3.51 -11.86
C SER A 39 7.96 3.48 -13.01
N LEU A 40 9.08 2.77 -12.85
CA LEU A 40 10.10 2.59 -13.89
C LEU A 40 9.74 1.51 -14.91
N TYR A 41 9.20 0.37 -14.46
CA TYR A 41 9.00 -0.82 -15.30
C TYR A 41 7.55 -1.10 -15.68
N GLY A 42 6.58 -0.47 -15.01
CA GLY A 42 5.15 -0.62 -15.31
C GLY A 42 4.57 -2.01 -15.08
N GLY A 43 5.21 -2.81 -14.23
CA GLY A 43 4.90 -4.23 -14.04
C GLY A 43 3.93 -4.53 -12.89
N LEU A 44 3.14 -5.59 -13.07
CA LEU A 44 2.40 -6.26 -12.00
C LEU A 44 3.35 -7.14 -11.15
N GLY A 45 2.83 -8.08 -10.35
CA GLY A 45 3.65 -9.09 -9.67
C GLY A 45 3.30 -9.29 -8.19
N TRP A 46 2.19 -8.70 -7.73
CA TRP A 46 1.70 -8.91 -6.38
C TRP A 46 1.17 -10.32 -6.16
N SER A 47 0.71 -11.01 -7.21
CA SER A 47 0.37 -12.45 -7.16
C SER A 47 1.52 -13.31 -6.63
N GLY A 48 2.77 -13.02 -7.03
CA GLY A 48 3.95 -13.75 -6.55
C GLY A 48 4.18 -13.64 -5.04
N ASN A 49 3.64 -12.59 -4.42
CA ASN A 49 3.71 -12.33 -2.98
C ASN A 49 2.39 -12.65 -2.25
N GLY A 50 1.48 -13.41 -2.88
CA GLY A 50 0.20 -13.79 -2.30
C GLY A 50 -0.88 -12.71 -2.31
N ARG A 51 -0.71 -11.66 -3.12
CA ARG A 51 -1.66 -10.53 -3.26
C ARG A 51 -2.25 -10.45 -4.68
N PRO A 52 -2.93 -11.50 -5.18
CA PRO A 52 -3.44 -11.53 -6.57
C PRO A 52 -4.50 -10.46 -6.83
N LEU A 53 -5.28 -10.08 -5.81
CA LEU A 53 -6.27 -9.02 -5.94
C LEU A 53 -5.63 -7.66 -6.28
N ALA A 54 -4.41 -7.41 -5.80
CA ALA A 54 -3.70 -6.17 -6.12
C ALA A 54 -3.38 -6.09 -7.63
N ASP A 55 -2.96 -7.20 -8.26
CA ASP A 55 -2.72 -7.21 -9.71
C ASP A 55 -3.98 -6.83 -10.50
N VAL A 56 -5.14 -7.37 -10.10
CA VAL A 56 -6.43 -7.05 -10.74
C VAL A 56 -6.79 -5.58 -10.58
N ILE A 57 -6.71 -5.06 -9.35
CA ILE A 57 -7.06 -3.66 -9.05
C ILE A 57 -6.18 -2.70 -9.85
N PHE A 58 -4.86 -2.91 -9.83
CA PHE A 58 -3.92 -2.03 -10.52
C PHE A 58 -4.05 -2.10 -12.04
N TYR A 59 -4.35 -3.27 -12.60
CA TYR A 59 -4.65 -3.41 -14.03
C TYR A 59 -5.90 -2.61 -14.43
N VAL A 60 -6.98 -2.70 -13.64
CA VAL A 60 -8.24 -1.99 -13.95
C VAL A 60 -8.08 -0.48 -13.85
N ILE A 61 -7.46 0.02 -12.77
CA ILE A 61 -7.30 1.47 -12.55
C ILE A 61 -6.38 2.11 -13.60
N ASN A 62 -5.36 1.38 -14.06
CA ASN A 62 -4.45 1.85 -15.10
C ASN A 62 -4.98 1.59 -16.52
N PHE A 63 -6.20 1.05 -16.68
CA PHE A 63 -6.76 0.64 -17.97
C PHE A 63 -5.85 -0.31 -18.77
N GLY A 64 -5.09 -1.16 -18.07
CA GLY A 64 -4.16 -2.12 -18.65
C GLY A 64 -2.75 -1.98 -18.10
N ILE A 65 -1.78 -2.26 -18.97
CA ILE A 65 -0.34 -2.11 -18.74
C ILE A 65 0.25 -1.13 -19.77
N PRO A 66 1.34 -0.40 -19.44
CA PRO A 66 2.07 -0.41 -18.17
C PRO A 66 1.29 0.25 -17.03
N ILE A 67 1.50 -0.20 -15.78
CA ILE A 67 1.00 0.55 -14.62
C ILE A 67 1.81 1.85 -14.49
N THR A 68 1.17 2.98 -14.73
CA THR A 68 1.79 4.30 -14.60
C THR A 68 1.57 4.83 -13.19
N ASP A 69 2.58 5.49 -12.64
CA ASP A 69 2.33 6.24 -11.42
C ASP A 69 1.39 7.42 -11.73
N SER A 70 0.25 7.40 -11.06
CA SER A 70 -0.79 8.42 -11.16
C SER A 70 -0.81 9.32 -9.92
N SER A 71 0.33 9.43 -9.22
CA SER A 71 0.51 10.32 -8.08
C SER A 71 1.16 11.64 -8.49
N PRO A 72 0.75 12.77 -7.89
CA PRO A 72 -0.59 13.04 -7.40
C PRO A 72 -1.40 13.38 -8.65
N LEU A 73 -2.35 12.55 -9.08
CA LEU A 73 -3.18 12.91 -10.23
C LEU A 73 -3.66 14.37 -10.07
N PRO A 74 -3.48 15.24 -11.08
CA PRO A 74 -4.10 16.56 -11.08
C PRO A 74 -5.62 16.48 -11.01
#